data_AF-A0A258BT65-F1
#
_entry.id   AF-A0A258BT65-F1
#
_cell.length_a   1.000
_cell.length_b   1.000
_cell.length_c   1.000
_cell.angle_alpha   90.00
_cell.angle_beta   90.00
_cell.angle_gamma   90.00
#
_symmetry.space_group_name_H-M   'P 1'
#
loop_
_entity.id
_entity.type
_entity.pdbx_description
1 polymer ?
#
loop_
_entity_poly.entity_id
_entity_poly.type
_entity_poly.pdbx_seq_one_letter_code
_entity_poly.pdbx_strand_id
1 'polypeptide(L)'
;MRPRQVTPLRKVKEKDMTSIALESQTITTKYNGWTNRETWVANLWLTNDECYYQELCSIIKSFEASEQPEEIEQYVHWIIDIDDSSMTSDLLSTSLGRVNWYEIAENNR
;
A
#
# COMPACT_ATOMS: atom_id res chain seq x y z
N MET A 1 -39.60 -25.84 56.29
CA MET A 1 -39.16 -25.08 55.09
C MET A 1 -37.65 -24.92 55.17
N ARG A 2 -36.88 -25.42 54.17
CA ARG A 2 -35.41 -25.30 54.15
C ARG A 2 -35.00 -23.99 53.47
N PRO A 3 -34.08 -23.19 54.02
CA PRO A 3 -33.61 -21.97 53.36
C PRO A 3 -32.66 -22.30 52.22
N ARG A 4 -32.85 -21.59 51.10
CA ARG A 4 -32.11 -21.72 49.83
C ARG A 4 -30.73 -21.08 50.00
N GLN A 5 -29.66 -21.83 49.77
CA GLN A 5 -28.28 -21.31 49.72
C GLN A 5 -28.13 -20.44 48.47
N VAL A 6 -27.66 -19.20 48.62
CA VAL A 6 -27.33 -18.29 47.51
C VAL A 6 -25.85 -18.44 47.20
N THR A 7 -25.53 -19.04 46.06
CA THR A 7 -24.15 -19.13 45.56
C THR A 7 -23.71 -17.76 45.00
N PRO A 8 -22.52 -17.22 45.33
CA PRO A 8 -22.07 -15.96 44.77
C PRO A 8 -21.68 -16.13 43.29
N LEU A 9 -22.14 -15.21 42.44
CA LEU A 9 -21.70 -15.11 41.04
C LEU A 9 -20.21 -14.74 41.01
N ARG A 10 -19.43 -15.68 40.45
CA ARG A 10 -17.98 -15.62 40.29
C ARG A 10 -17.61 -14.36 39.48
N LYS A 11 -16.85 -13.43 40.08
CA LYS A 11 -16.10 -12.38 39.36
C LYS A 11 -15.18 -13.06 38.34
N VAL A 12 -15.54 -13.05 37.06
CA VAL A 12 -14.70 -13.59 36.00
C VAL A 12 -14.50 -12.53 34.93
N LYS A 13 -13.22 -12.17 34.75
CA LYS A 13 -12.61 -11.53 33.58
C LYS A 13 -13.05 -10.11 33.24
N GLU A 14 -12.49 -9.16 33.98
CA GLU A 14 -12.26 -7.80 33.47
C GLU A 14 -10.81 -7.61 33.00
N LYS A 15 -9.91 -8.57 33.29
CA LYS A 15 -8.47 -8.48 33.01
C LYS A 15 -8.02 -8.95 31.62
N ASP A 16 -8.92 -9.45 30.78
CA ASP A 16 -8.55 -10.03 29.48
C ASP A 16 -8.88 -9.14 28.26
N MET A 17 -9.67 -8.07 28.42
CA MET A 17 -10.06 -7.21 27.27
C MET A 17 -8.99 -6.18 26.88
N THR A 18 -8.09 -5.82 27.79
CA THR A 18 -7.04 -4.81 27.50
C THR A 18 -5.79 -5.40 26.85
N SER A 19 -5.58 -6.72 26.89
CA SER A 19 -4.41 -7.37 26.27
C SER A 19 -4.59 -7.62 24.77
N ILE A 20 -5.83 -7.83 24.30
CA ILE A 20 -6.12 -8.15 22.90
C ILE A 20 -6.04 -6.90 22.01
N ALA A 21 -6.30 -5.72 22.58
CA ALA A 21 -6.22 -4.45 21.84
C ALA A 21 -4.79 -4.04 21.48
N LEU A 22 -3.76 -4.57 22.17
CA LEU A 22 -2.36 -4.22 21.90
C LEU A 22 -1.68 -5.15 20.87
N GLU A 23 -2.31 -6.27 20.52
CA GLU A 23 -1.74 -7.30 19.64
C GLU A 23 -2.39 -7.33 18.25
N SER A 24 -3.19 -6.32 17.89
CA SER A 24 -3.45 -6.04 16.48
C SER A 24 -2.20 -5.39 15.86
N GLN A 25 -1.10 -6.15 15.82
CA GLN A 25 -0.08 -5.94 14.82
C GLN A 25 -0.80 -6.04 13.48
N THR A 26 -1.00 -4.91 12.82
CA THR A 26 -1.37 -4.85 11.42
C THR A 26 -0.32 -5.64 10.66
N ILE A 27 -0.58 -6.92 10.41
CA ILE A 27 0.09 -7.67 9.36
C ILE A 27 -0.27 -6.88 8.10
N THR A 28 0.64 -6.04 7.64
CA THR A 28 0.49 -5.36 6.35
C THR A 28 0.55 -6.47 5.31
N THR A 29 -0.62 -7.02 4.98
CA THR A 29 -0.74 -8.08 3.98
C THR A 29 -0.31 -7.48 2.66
N LYS A 30 0.90 -7.81 2.23
CA LYS A 30 1.40 -7.48 0.90
C LYS A 30 0.38 -7.92 -0.15
N TYR A 31 0.17 -7.10 -1.17
CA TYR A 31 -0.67 -7.44 -2.30
C TYR A 31 0.20 -8.04 -3.40
N ASN A 32 0.06 -9.34 -3.67
CA ASN A 32 0.90 -10.06 -4.65
C ASN A 32 2.42 -9.86 -4.44
N GLY A 33 2.88 -9.71 -3.18
CA GLY A 33 4.29 -9.47 -2.85
C GLY A 33 4.70 -7.99 -2.76
N TRP A 34 3.82 -7.07 -3.16
CA TRP A 34 4.04 -5.61 -3.16
C TRP A 34 3.41 -4.95 -1.93
N THR A 35 3.85 -3.75 -1.59
CA THR A 35 3.35 -2.99 -0.43
C THR A 35 1.84 -2.76 -0.48
N ASN A 36 1.27 -2.51 -1.67
CA ASN A 36 -0.17 -2.36 -1.89
C ASN A 36 -0.56 -2.69 -3.34
N ARG A 37 -1.86 -2.61 -3.63
CA ARG A 37 -2.39 -2.92 -4.97
C ARG A 37 -1.92 -1.91 -6.00
N GLU A 38 -1.92 -0.63 -5.66
CA GLU A 38 -1.53 0.48 -6.53
C GLU A 38 -0.09 0.31 -7.02
N THR A 39 0.82 -0.07 -6.12
CA THR A 39 2.22 -0.35 -6.44
C THR A 39 2.37 -1.55 -7.36
N TRP A 40 1.65 -2.65 -7.08
CA TRP A 40 1.65 -3.82 -7.97
C TRP A 40 1.12 -3.49 -9.37
N VAL A 41 0.01 -2.74 -9.46
CA VAL A 41 -0.59 -2.35 -10.76
C VAL A 41 0.36 -1.46 -11.54
N ALA A 42 0.98 -0.46 -10.91
CA ALA A 42 1.93 0.43 -11.57
C ALA A 42 3.13 -0.36 -12.13
N ASN A 43 3.74 -1.23 -11.32
CA ASN A 43 4.83 -2.09 -11.80
C ASN A 43 4.39 -3.02 -12.94
N LEU A 44 3.21 -3.64 -12.80
CA LEU A 44 2.67 -4.52 -13.83
C LEU A 44 2.58 -3.82 -15.18
N TRP A 45 2.04 -2.60 -15.24
CA TRP A 45 1.92 -1.87 -16.49
C TRP A 45 3.27 -1.43 -17.06
N LEU A 46 4.17 -0.92 -16.21
CA LEU A 46 5.50 -0.48 -16.63
C LEU A 46 6.37 -1.63 -17.17
N THR A 47 6.14 -2.87 -16.74
CA THR A 47 6.97 -4.03 -17.10
C THR A 47 6.33 -4.95 -18.15
N ASN A 48 5.05 -4.74 -18.48
CA ASN A 48 4.31 -5.63 -19.38
C ASN A 48 4.41 -5.23 -20.86
N ASP A 49 4.74 -3.97 -21.15
CA ASP A 49 5.02 -3.51 -22.51
C ASP A 49 6.48 -3.07 -22.64
N GLU A 50 7.15 -3.49 -23.71
CA GLU A 50 8.56 -3.22 -23.96
C GLU A 50 8.85 -1.72 -24.00
N CYS A 51 7.95 -0.90 -24.56
CA CYS A 51 8.19 0.54 -24.65
C CYS A 51 8.26 1.22 -23.28
N TYR A 52 7.36 0.84 -22.36
CA TYR A 52 7.34 1.37 -20.99
C TYR A 52 8.50 0.82 -20.16
N TYR A 53 8.83 -0.46 -20.37
CA TYR A 53 9.93 -1.10 -19.65
C TYR A 53 11.28 -0.51 -20.03
N GLN A 54 11.50 -0.22 -21.31
CA GLN A 54 12.73 0.42 -21.77
C GLN A 54 12.92 1.81 -21.16
N GLU A 55 11.85 2.60 -21.05
CA GLU A 55 11.92 3.92 -20.42
C GLU A 55 12.13 3.81 -18.90
N LEU A 56 11.47 2.87 -18.23
CA LEU A 56 11.74 2.57 -16.81
C LEU A 56 13.23 2.22 -16.59
N CYS A 57 13.79 1.33 -17.42
CA CYS A 57 15.22 1.00 -17.38
C CYS A 57 16.10 2.22 -17.68
N SER A 58 15.68 3.12 -18.57
CA SER A 58 16.38 4.35 -18.89
C SER A 58 16.46 5.27 -17.67
N ILE A 59 15.34 5.48 -16.98
CA ILE A 59 15.26 6.28 -15.76
C ILE A 59 16.18 5.68 -14.67
N ILE A 60 16.07 4.38 -14.42
CA ILE A 60 16.88 3.71 -13.39
C ILE A 60 18.39 3.82 -13.65
N LYS A 61 18.81 3.83 -14.93
CA LYS A 61 20.22 3.98 -15.31
C LYS A 61 20.72 5.42 -15.31
N SER A 62 19.83 6.38 -15.54
CA SER A 62 20.19 7.78 -15.79
C SER A 62 20.13 8.66 -14.55
N PHE A 63 19.33 8.27 -13.55
CA PHE A 63 19.09 9.04 -12.34
C PHE A 63 19.61 8.34 -11.09
N GLU A 64 19.99 9.14 -10.09
CA GLU A 64 20.44 8.63 -8.81
C GLU A 64 19.29 7.97 -8.04
N ALA A 65 19.63 7.06 -7.13
CA ALA A 65 18.65 6.29 -6.34
C ALA A 65 17.60 7.16 -5.64
N SER A 66 17.96 8.37 -5.24
CA SER A 66 17.09 9.33 -4.56
C SER A 66 16.16 10.12 -5.49
N GLU A 67 16.42 10.10 -6.80
CA GLU A 67 15.68 10.85 -7.83
C GLU A 67 14.78 9.92 -8.67
N GLN A 68 15.13 8.63 -8.75
CA GLN A 68 14.36 7.61 -9.48
C GLN A 68 12.86 7.60 -9.17
N PRO A 69 12.40 7.67 -7.91
CA PRO A 69 10.97 7.62 -7.60
C PRO A 69 10.18 8.74 -8.26
N GLU A 70 10.68 9.98 -8.16
CA GLU A 70 10.05 11.17 -8.71
C GLU A 70 10.05 11.15 -10.24
N GLU A 71 11.11 10.65 -10.87
CA GLU A 71 11.19 10.52 -12.33
C GLU A 71 10.26 9.42 -12.87
N ILE A 72 10.13 8.29 -12.17
CA ILE A 72 9.17 7.24 -12.52
C ILE A 72 7.73 7.78 -12.40
N GLU A 73 7.42 8.50 -11.32
CA GLU A 73 6.10 9.10 -11.12
C GLU A 73 5.76 10.11 -12.23
N GLN A 74 6.70 11.01 -12.58
CA GLN A 74 6.53 11.96 -13.68
C GLN A 74 6.30 11.26 -15.02
N TYR A 75 7.04 10.18 -15.29
CA TYR A 75 6.85 9.38 -16.50
C TYR A 75 5.45 8.75 -16.56
N VAL A 76 4.99 8.18 -15.45
CA VAL A 76 3.62 7.62 -15.37
C VAL A 76 2.58 8.71 -15.61
N HIS A 77 2.75 9.89 -14.99
CA HIS A 77 1.87 11.04 -15.22
C HIS A 77 1.83 11.48 -16.70
N TRP A 78 2.96 11.37 -17.40
CA TRP A 78 3.03 11.67 -18.84
C TRP A 78 2.31 10.62 -19.69
N ILE A 79 2.42 9.32 -19.37
CA ILE A 79 1.75 8.24 -20.12
C ILE A 79 0.22 8.36 -20.05
N ILE A 80 -0.30 8.69 -18.88
CA ILE A 80 -1.74 8.65 -18.61
C ILE A 80 -2.49 9.92 -19.05
N ASP A 81 -1.78 10.95 -19.49
CA ASP A 81 -2.31 12.23 -19.99
C ASP A 81 -3.50 12.73 -19.14
N ILE A 82 -3.28 12.86 -17.83
CA ILE A 82 -4.31 13.41 -16.93
C ILE A 82 -4.49 14.90 -17.26
N ASP A 83 -5.50 15.18 -18.09
CA ASP A 83 -5.99 16.54 -18.35
C ASP A 83 -6.93 17.02 -17.23
N ASP A 84 -7.18 18.34 -17.24
CA ASP A 84 -8.06 19.18 -16.41
C ASP A 84 -8.73 18.60 -15.15
N SER A 85 -8.69 19.44 -14.10
CA SER A 85 -9.39 19.34 -12.82
C SER A 85 -10.76 18.64 -12.90
N SER A 86 -10.78 17.34 -12.64
CA SER A 86 -11.97 16.49 -12.77
C SER A 86 -11.97 15.43 -11.67
N MET A 87 -13.14 14.89 -11.35
CA MET A 87 -13.24 13.78 -10.39
C MET A 87 -12.35 12.60 -10.78
N THR A 88 -12.18 12.33 -12.07
CA THR A 88 -11.28 11.28 -12.56
C THR A 88 -9.82 11.62 -12.25
N SER A 89 -9.39 12.86 -12.52
CA SER A 89 -8.05 13.36 -12.18
C SER A 89 -7.77 13.28 -10.68
N ASP A 90 -8.74 13.68 -9.84
CA ASP A 90 -8.62 13.61 -8.38
C ASP A 90 -8.48 12.17 -7.87
N LEU A 91 -9.31 11.25 -8.38
CA LEU A 91 -9.27 9.82 -8.00
C LEU A 91 -7.99 9.13 -8.48
N LEU A 92 -7.54 9.43 -9.70
CA LEU A 92 -6.30 8.89 -10.25
C LEU A 92 -5.09 9.42 -9.49
N SER A 93 -5.00 10.74 -9.27
CA SER A 93 -3.92 11.36 -8.49
C SER A 93 -3.87 10.83 -7.06
N THR A 94 -5.04 10.63 -6.43
CA THR A 94 -5.12 9.98 -5.11
C THR A 94 -4.58 8.55 -5.15
N SER A 95 -4.85 7.80 -6.22
CA SER A 95 -4.37 6.42 -6.35
C SER A 95 -2.86 6.37 -6.63
N LEU A 96 -2.34 7.26 -7.47
CA LEU A 96 -0.91 7.38 -7.77
C LEU A 96 -0.11 7.81 -6.55
N GLY A 97 -0.63 8.73 -5.73
CA GLY A 97 0.01 9.12 -4.46
C GLY A 97 0.09 8.01 -3.41
N ARG A 98 -0.51 6.84 -3.64
CA ARG A 98 -0.37 5.64 -2.79
C ARG A 98 0.65 4.64 -3.33
N VAL A 99 1.16 4.84 -4.55
CA VAL A 99 2.18 3.98 -5.12
C VAL A 99 3.49 4.16 -4.35
N ASN A 100 4.13 3.05 -4.01
CA ASN A 100 5.49 3.08 -3.48
C ASN A 100 6.49 3.10 -4.63
N TRP A 101 6.78 4.30 -5.14
CA TRP A 101 7.70 4.50 -6.27
C TRP A 101 9.13 4.01 -5.99
N TYR A 102 9.58 4.08 -4.74
CA TYR A 102 10.86 3.48 -4.31
C TYR A 102 10.88 1.96 -4.52
N GLU A 103 9.80 1.26 -4.12
CA GLU A 103 9.71 -0.20 -4.30
C GLU A 103 9.76 -0.59 -5.78
N ILE A 104 9.16 0.22 -6.67
CA ILE A 104 9.24 -0.01 -8.13
C ILE A 104 10.68 0.15 -8.62
N ALA A 105 11.37 1.23 -8.22
CA ALA A 105 12.77 1.45 -8.60
C ALA A 105 13.67 0.31 -8.11
N GLU A 106 13.52 -0.13 -6.86
CA GLU A 106 14.35 -1.20 -6.27
C GLU A 106 14.15 -2.56 -6.95
N ASN A 107 12.92 -2.91 -7.34
CA ASN A 107 12.62 -4.21 -7.96
C ASN A 107 13.00 -4.30 -9.44
N ASN A 108 13.35 -3.18 -10.09
CA ASN A 108 13.69 -3.11 -11.52
C ASN A 108 15.13 -2.61 -11.79
N ARG A 109 16.01 -2.68 -10.78
CA ARG A 109 17.44 -2.33 -10.91
C ARG A 109 18.27 -3.32 -11.73
#